data_AF-A0A956HQ80-F1
#
_entry.id   AF-A0A956HQ80-F1
#
_cell.length_a   1.000
_cell.length_b   1.000
_cell.length_c   1.000
_cell.angle_alpha   90.00
_cell.angle_beta   90.00
_cell.angle_gamma   90.00
#
_symmetry.space_group_name_H-M   'P 1'
#
loop_
_entity.id
_entity.type
_entity.pdbx_description
1 polymer ?
#
loop_
_entity_poly.entity_id
_entity_poly.type
_entity_poly.pdbx_seq_one_letter_code
_entity_poly.pdbx_strand_id
1 'polypeptide(L)'
;AVSDDELVTIRRRVREEGVPVLGLRFTHDPLCPGARFRRLRDELGEGFRGIEIDSSPGNPHKNPITAHSVLTRDLVDEDGHPTRAALDAVLTFFHDRLRA
;
A
#
# COMPACT_ATOMS: atom_id res chain seq x y z
N ALA A 1 4.20 13.94 -1.03
CA ALA A 1 4.93 12.81 -1.65
C ALA A 1 6.25 12.67 -0.91
N VAL A 2 6.84 11.47 -0.87
CA VAL A 2 8.13 11.24 -0.20
C VAL A 2 9.22 12.06 -0.89
N SER A 3 9.93 12.89 -0.13
CA SER A 3 11.06 13.69 -0.63
C SER A 3 12.29 12.80 -0.89
N ASP A 4 13.30 13.34 -1.57
CA ASP A 4 14.51 12.59 -1.87
C ASP A 4 15.32 12.28 -0.60
N ASP A 5 15.37 13.20 0.36
CA ASP A 5 16.05 12.99 1.66
C ASP A 5 15.34 11.93 2.51
N GLU A 6 14.01 11.93 2.50
CA GLU A 6 13.22 10.86 3.14
C GLU A 6 13.50 9.51 2.49
N LEU A 7 13.59 9.48 1.14
CA LEU A 7 13.85 8.26 0.40
C LEU A 7 15.25 7.69 0.66
N VAL A 8 16.27 8.54 0.80
CA VAL A 8 17.62 8.13 1.22
C VAL A 8 17.54 7.43 2.58
N THR A 9 16.83 8.03 3.54
CA THR A 9 16.64 7.46 4.86
C THR A 9 15.91 6.12 4.81
N ILE A 10 14.80 6.04 4.07
CA ILE A 10 14.00 4.81 3.92
C ILE A 10 14.85 3.70 3.30
N ARG A 11 15.58 3.99 2.21
CA ARG A 11 16.43 3.02 1.53
C ARG A 11 17.51 2.45 2.45
N ARG A 12 18.15 3.31 3.24
CA ARG A 12 19.15 2.90 4.24
C ARG A 12 18.54 1.92 5.23
N ARG A 13 17.39 2.25 5.83
CA ARG A 13 16.72 1.39 6.82
C ARG A 13 16.22 0.07 6.23
N VAL A 14 15.72 0.09 5.00
CA VAL A 14 15.34 -1.13 4.28
C VAL A 14 16.55 -2.05 4.10
N ARG A 15 17.69 -1.52 3.64
CA ARG A 15 18.88 -2.32 3.32
C ARG A 15 19.69 -2.76 4.53
N GLU A 16 19.88 -1.88 5.50
CA GLU A 16 20.79 -2.09 6.63
C GLU A 16 20.07 -2.64 7.86
N GLU A 17 18.84 -2.18 8.11
CA GLU A 17 18.07 -2.55 9.30
C GLU A 17 16.98 -3.61 8.99
N GLY A 18 16.80 -3.98 7.72
CA GLY A 18 15.76 -4.92 7.31
C GLY A 18 14.35 -4.41 7.66
N VAL A 19 14.11 -3.10 7.57
CA VAL A 19 12.81 -2.48 7.87
C VAL A 19 11.96 -2.41 6.59
N PRO A 20 11.01 -3.34 6.36
CA PRO A 20 10.20 -3.33 5.14
C PRO A 20 9.17 -2.19 5.13
N VAL A 21 8.70 -1.85 3.94
CA VAL A 21 7.65 -0.84 3.71
C VAL A 21 6.44 -1.51 3.06
N LEU A 22 5.26 -1.33 3.66
CA LEU A 22 3.98 -1.75 3.10
C LEU A 22 3.20 -0.52 2.61
N GLY A 23 2.77 -0.53 1.35
CA GLY A 23 1.94 0.52 0.76
C GLY A 23 0.61 -0.01 0.24
N LEU A 24 -0.46 0.76 0.41
CA LEU A 24 -1.80 0.46 -0.11
C LEU A 24 -2.28 1.56 -1.06
N ARG A 25 -2.94 1.21 -2.16
CA ARG A 25 -3.64 2.18 -3.04
C ARG A 25 -4.78 1.54 -3.80
N PHE A 26 -5.66 2.38 -4.36
CA PHE A 26 -6.53 1.98 -5.45
C PHE A 26 -5.88 2.28 -6.81
N THR A 27 -6.13 1.44 -7.82
CA THR A 27 -5.45 1.50 -9.12
C THR A 27 -5.72 2.79 -9.91
N HIS A 28 -6.92 3.35 -9.80
CA HIS A 28 -7.35 4.59 -10.49
C HIS A 28 -7.36 5.83 -9.59
N ASP A 29 -6.82 5.72 -8.38
CA ASP A 29 -6.72 6.83 -7.43
C ASP A 29 -5.96 8.04 -8.02
N PRO A 30 -6.62 9.20 -8.18
CA PRO A 30 -5.99 10.40 -8.73
C PRO A 30 -5.00 11.06 -7.76
N LEU A 31 -5.17 10.86 -6.45
CA LEU A 31 -4.32 11.42 -5.41
C LEU A 31 -3.06 10.55 -5.16
N CYS A 32 -3.14 9.25 -5.48
CA CYS A 32 -2.03 8.31 -5.45
C CYS A 32 -1.85 7.58 -6.79
N PRO A 33 -1.28 8.23 -7.82
CA PRO A 33 -1.04 7.61 -9.12
C PRO A 33 -0.06 6.43 -9.03
N GLY A 34 -0.21 5.44 -9.90
CA GLY A 34 0.63 4.24 -9.93
C GLY A 34 2.13 4.51 -10.14
N ALA A 35 2.49 5.67 -10.70
CA ALA A 35 3.88 6.12 -10.80
C ALA A 35 4.58 6.22 -9.44
N ARG A 36 3.84 6.56 -8.36
CA ARG A 36 4.40 6.63 -7.01
C ARG A 36 4.82 5.24 -6.51
N PHE A 37 4.00 4.23 -6.75
CA PHE A 37 4.30 2.85 -6.35
C PHE A 37 5.40 2.23 -7.21
N ARG A 38 5.43 2.55 -8.52
CA ARG A 38 6.56 2.18 -9.39
C ARG A 38 7.87 2.72 -8.84
N ARG A 39 7.94 4.02 -8.53
CA ARG A 39 9.13 4.61 -7.91
C ARG A 39 9.53 3.90 -6.62
N LEU A 40 8.59 3.61 -5.70
CA LEU A 40 8.92 2.90 -4.47
C LEU A 40 9.45 1.48 -4.73
N ARG A 41 8.91 0.76 -5.71
CA ARG A 41 9.44 -0.55 -6.14
C ARG A 41 10.86 -0.43 -6.69
N ASP A 42 11.10 0.52 -7.58
CA ASP A 42 12.41 0.72 -8.20
C ASP A 42 13.48 1.05 -7.15
N GLU A 43 13.10 1.80 -6.11
CA GLU A 43 14.03 2.33 -5.12
C GLU A 43 14.31 1.37 -3.97
N LEU A 44 13.32 0.56 -3.58
CA LEU A 44 13.34 -0.29 -2.39
C LEU A 44 13.38 -1.80 -2.71
N GLY A 45 13.09 -2.20 -3.95
CA GLY A 45 13.07 -3.61 -4.38
C GLY A 45 12.16 -4.47 -3.52
N GLU A 46 12.67 -5.64 -3.11
CA GLU A 46 11.98 -6.59 -2.21
C GLU A 46 11.62 -5.99 -0.84
N GLY A 47 12.24 -4.86 -0.46
CA GLY A 47 11.89 -4.13 0.75
C GLY A 47 10.56 -3.40 0.69
N PHE A 48 9.91 -3.32 -0.48
CA PHE A 48 8.60 -2.69 -0.66
C PHE A 48 7.53 -3.69 -1.10
N ARG A 49 6.51 -3.84 -0.27
CA ARG A 49 5.28 -4.58 -0.59
C ARG A 49 4.18 -3.59 -0.93
N GLY A 50 3.76 -3.56 -2.19
CA GLY A 50 2.61 -2.75 -2.64
C GLY A 50 1.36 -3.59 -2.80
N ILE A 51 0.25 -3.18 -2.19
CA ILE A 51 -1.09 -3.72 -2.43
C ILE A 51 -1.87 -2.70 -3.26
N GLU A 52 -2.27 -3.10 -4.47
CA GLU A 52 -3.04 -2.26 -5.39
C GLU A 52 -4.43 -2.87 -5.58
N ILE A 53 -5.48 -2.17 -5.13
CA ILE A 53 -6.87 -2.60 -5.20
C ILE A 53 -7.50 -2.07 -6.49
N ASP A 54 -8.18 -2.95 -7.23
CA ASP A 54 -8.84 -2.54 -8.46
C ASP A 54 -9.96 -1.52 -8.20
N SER A 55 -9.92 -0.40 -8.92
CA SER A 55 -10.95 0.63 -8.96
C SER A 55 -11.25 1.06 -10.39
N SER A 56 -10.91 0.22 -11.37
CA SER A 56 -11.26 0.42 -12.77
C SER A 56 -12.77 0.49 -12.97
N PRO A 57 -13.27 1.20 -14.01
CA PRO A 57 -14.69 1.18 -14.34
C PRO A 57 -15.19 -0.26 -14.55
N GLY A 58 -16.22 -0.65 -13.79
CA GLY A 58 -16.80 -1.99 -13.86
C GLY A 58 -16.06 -3.07 -13.05
N ASN A 59 -15.11 -2.71 -12.17
CA ASN A 59 -14.44 -3.67 -11.31
C ASN A 59 -15.44 -4.51 -10.47
N PRO A 60 -15.12 -5.78 -10.16
CA PRO A 60 -16.06 -6.71 -9.50
C PRO A 60 -16.59 -6.23 -8.15
N HIS A 61 -15.81 -5.38 -7.45
CA HIS A 61 -16.10 -4.90 -6.11
C HIS A 61 -16.76 -3.51 -6.10
N LYS A 62 -17.05 -2.95 -7.29
CA LYS A 62 -17.69 -1.63 -7.46
C LYS A 62 -16.96 -0.49 -6.73
N ASN A 63 -15.65 -0.62 -6.52
CA ASN A 63 -14.84 0.44 -5.94
C ASN A 63 -14.90 1.67 -6.86
N PRO A 64 -15.19 2.88 -6.34
CA PRO A 64 -15.27 4.06 -7.17
C PRO A 64 -13.88 4.44 -7.71
N ILE A 65 -13.83 5.03 -8.91
CA ILE A 65 -12.57 5.52 -9.50
C ILE A 65 -11.88 6.58 -8.63
N THR A 66 -12.64 7.23 -7.75
CA THR A 66 -12.18 8.25 -6.79
C THR A 66 -11.83 7.69 -5.41
N ALA A 67 -11.87 6.36 -5.22
CA ALA A 67 -11.44 5.72 -3.98
C ALA A 67 -9.97 6.03 -3.68
N HIS A 68 -9.66 6.25 -2.42
CA HIS A 68 -8.34 6.70 -1.95
C HIS A 68 -7.98 6.10 -0.58
N SER A 69 -8.92 6.10 0.36
CA SER A 69 -8.71 5.80 1.78
C SER A 69 -9.01 4.33 2.09
N VAL A 70 -8.09 3.45 1.68
CA VAL A 70 -8.23 1.97 1.75
C VAL A 70 -8.69 1.45 3.12
N LEU A 71 -8.16 2.01 4.21
CA LEU A 71 -8.39 1.51 5.58
C LEU A 71 -9.42 2.30 6.38
N THR A 72 -10.05 3.31 5.78
CA THR A 72 -11.02 4.17 6.47
C THR A 72 -12.24 4.44 5.61
N ARG A 73 -12.33 5.61 4.96
CA ARG A 73 -13.54 6.03 4.22
C ARG A 73 -13.98 5.01 3.16
N ASP A 74 -13.02 4.40 2.47
CA ASP A 74 -13.28 3.49 1.36
C ASP A 74 -13.09 2.02 1.77
N LEU A 75 -13.04 1.74 3.08
CA LEU A 75 -13.01 0.37 3.62
C LEU A 75 -14.40 -0.24 3.59
N VAL A 76 -14.53 -1.36 2.89
CA VAL A 76 -15.64 -2.31 3.07
C VAL A 76 -15.14 -3.45 3.96
N ASP A 77 -15.72 -3.55 5.15
CA ASP A 77 -15.32 -4.51 6.20
C ASP A 77 -16.17 -5.79 6.12
N GLU A 78 -16.07 -6.48 4.99
CA GLU A 78 -16.81 -7.71 4.69
C GLU A 78 -15.85 -8.80 4.20
N ASP A 79 -16.12 -10.05 4.58
CA ASP A 79 -15.32 -11.20 4.17
C ASP A 79 -15.27 -11.33 2.64
N GLY A 80 -14.06 -11.48 2.11
CA GLY A 80 -13.81 -11.58 0.67
C GLY A 80 -13.70 -10.23 -0.07
N HIS A 81 -13.91 -9.09 0.59
CA HIS A 81 -13.65 -7.79 -0.02
C HIS A 81 -12.15 -7.44 -0.02
N PRO A 82 -11.57 -6.89 -1.11
CA PRO A 82 -10.13 -6.62 -1.20
C PRO A 82 -9.63 -5.58 -0.17
N THR A 83 -10.48 -4.65 0.28
CA THR A 83 -10.11 -3.69 1.33
C THR A 83 -10.00 -4.34 2.70
N ARG A 84 -10.85 -5.34 3.00
CA ARG A 84 -10.73 -6.18 4.20
C ARG A 84 -9.43 -6.98 4.16
N ALA A 85 -9.13 -7.63 3.03
CA ALA A 85 -7.87 -8.35 2.84
C ALA A 85 -6.64 -7.43 2.98
N ALA A 86 -6.72 -6.18 2.53
CA ALA A 86 -5.67 -5.18 2.72
C ALA A 86 -5.50 -4.77 4.19
N LEU A 87 -6.61 -4.61 4.94
CA LEU A 87 -6.57 -4.39 6.39
C LEU A 87 -5.91 -5.56 7.10
N ASP A 88 -6.32 -6.79 6.80
CA ASP A 88 -5.73 -7.99 7.40
C ASP A 88 -4.22 -8.08 7.09
N ALA A 89 -3.80 -7.75 5.86
CA ALA A 89 -2.38 -7.70 5.50
C ALA A 89 -1.58 -6.69 6.33
N VAL A 90 -2.17 -5.54 6.69
CA VAL A 90 -1.54 -4.55 7.58
C VAL A 90 -1.46 -5.06 9.02
N LEU A 91 -2.53 -5.67 9.53
CA LEU A 91 -2.55 -6.20 10.88
C LEU A 91 -1.55 -7.36 11.04
N THR A 92 -1.49 -8.27 10.06
CA THR A 92 -0.46 -9.32 9.99
C THR A 92 0.94 -8.72 9.92
N PHE A 93 1.15 -7.72 9.06
CA PHE A 93 2.45 -7.06 8.95
C PHE A 93 2.91 -6.47 10.29
N PHE A 94 2.04 -5.78 11.02
CA PHE A 94 2.40 -5.28 12.34
C PHE A 94 2.60 -6.37 13.38
N HIS A 95 1.78 -7.42 13.35
CA HIS A 95 1.96 -8.58 14.23
C HIS A 95 3.33 -9.23 14.05
N ASP A 96 3.72 -9.52 12.81
CA ASP A 96 5.02 -10.13 12.47
C ASP A 96 6.22 -9.24 12.84
N ARG A 97 6.04 -7.91 12.84
CA ARG A 97 7.12 -6.95 13.08
C ARG A 97 7.24 -6.44 14.51
N LEU A 98 6.16 -6.52 15.29
CA LEU A 98 6.08 -5.91 16.63
C LEU A 98 5.92 -6.94 17.75
N ARG A 99 5.66 -8.21 17.44
CA ARG A 99 5.74 -9.26 18.46
C ARG A 99 7.20 -9.55 18.80
N ALA A 100 7.51 -9.46 20.10
CA ALA A 100 8.81 -9.72 20.69
C ALA A 100 9.20 -11.20 20.60
#